data_AF-A0A293MCN7-F1
#
_entry.id   AF-A0A293MCN7-F1
#
_cell.length_a   1.000
_cell.length_b   1.000
_cell.length_c   1.000
_cell.angle_alpha   90.00
_cell.angle_beta   90.00
_cell.angle_gamma   90.00
#
_symmetry.space_group_name_H-M   'P 1'
#
loop_
_entity.id
_entity.type
_entity.pdbx_description
1 polymer ?
#
loop_
_entity_poly.entity_id
_entity_poly.type
_entity_poly.pdbx_seq_one_letter_code
_entity_poly.pdbx_strand_id
1 'polypeptide(L)'
;MGSEPWKACPELGEKYKNVDSVVIAKMDSTANELEHTKVDSFPTIKLYKKGTNEVVAYNGERTLEGLSKFLDSDGEYGKAAPEEVAEEEEEEEDKEDKKRDEL
;
A
#
# COMPACT_ATOMS: atom_id res chain seq x y z
N MET A 1 15.52 27.35 6.92
CA MET A 1 14.48 26.50 7.51
C MET A 1 14.16 25.42 6.49
N GLY A 2 14.84 24.27 6.56
CA GLY A 2 14.65 23.20 5.58
C GLY A 2 13.30 22.54 5.80
N SER A 3 12.46 22.54 4.78
CA SER A 3 11.24 21.73 4.73
C SER A 3 11.65 20.25 4.69
N GLU A 4 11.74 19.65 5.87
CA GLU A 4 11.98 18.23 6.05
C GLU A 4 10.83 17.43 5.43
N PRO A 5 11.07 16.64 4.36
CA PRO A 5 10.02 15.92 3.63
C PRO A 5 9.28 14.90 4.50
N TRP A 6 9.84 14.52 5.65
CA TRP A 6 9.26 13.58 6.60
C TRP A 6 8.14 14.17 7.49
N LYS A 7 7.94 15.50 7.48
CA LYS A 7 6.86 16.16 8.26
C LYS A 7 5.47 15.98 7.66
N ALA A 8 5.36 15.66 6.37
CA ALA A 8 4.08 15.54 5.69
C ALA A 8 3.20 14.38 6.22
N CYS A 9 3.80 13.25 6.59
CA CYS A 9 3.05 12.08 7.07
C CYS A 9 2.32 12.30 8.41
N PRO A 10 2.95 12.85 9.48
CA PRO A 10 2.23 13.11 10.72
C PRO A 10 1.13 14.15 10.57
N GLU A 11 1.35 15.22 9.81
CA GLU A 11 0.33 16.26 9.57
C GLU A 11 -0.87 15.72 8.77
N LEU A 12 -0.62 14.86 7.79
CA LEU A 12 -1.67 14.16 7.05
C LEU A 12 -2.45 13.22 7.98
N GLY A 13 -1.75 12.47 8.83
CA GLY A 13 -2.36 11.60 9.83
C GLY A 13 -3.27 12.37 10.79
N GLU A 14 -2.86 13.57 11.24
CA GLU A 14 -3.71 14.42 12.09
C GLU A 14 -4.95 14.91 11.36
N LYS A 15 -4.82 15.30 10.08
CA LYS A 15 -5.94 15.77 9.25
C LYS A 15 -7.00 14.69 9.03
N TYR A 16 -6.58 13.45 8.79
CA TYR A 16 -7.47 12.32 8.52
C TYR A 16 -7.79 11.47 9.76
N LYS A 17 -7.32 11.85 10.96
CA LYS A 17 -7.54 11.11 12.22
C LYS A 17 -9.01 10.87 12.55
N ASN A 18 -9.90 11.76 12.12
CA ASN A 18 -11.35 11.67 12.37
C ASN A 18 -12.12 11.04 11.19
N VAL A 19 -11.44 10.49 10.19
CA VAL A 19 -12.06 9.84 9.04
C VAL A 19 -11.91 8.34 9.21
N ASP A 20 -12.95 7.67 9.70
CA ASP A 20 -12.93 6.21 9.96
C ASP A 20 -12.63 5.35 8.72
N SER A 21 -12.84 5.91 7.52
CA SER A 21 -12.57 5.22 6.25
C SER A 21 -11.13 5.34 5.78
N VAL A 22 -10.30 6.21 6.38
CA VAL A 22 -8.94 6.50 5.92
C VAL A 22 -7.95 6.22 7.05
N VAL A 23 -7.03 5.31 6.80
CA VAL A 23 -5.96 4.96 7.74
C VAL A 23 -4.62 5.35 7.11
N ILE A 24 -3.89 6.24 7.78
CA ILE A 24 -2.53 6.61 7.40
C ILE A 24 -1.55 5.78 8.22
N ALA A 25 -0.84 4.88 7.56
CA ALA A 25 0.16 4.02 8.17
C ALA A 25 1.55 4.34 7.64
N LYS A 26 2.57 4.07 8.47
CA LYS A 26 3.97 4.03 8.06
C LYS A 26 4.52 2.64 8.34
N MET A 27 5.26 2.10 7.38
CA MET A 27 5.96 0.82 7.52
C MET A 27 7.40 1.02 7.08
N ASP A 28 8.33 0.41 7.80
CA ASP A 28 9.72 0.30 7.38
C ASP A 28 9.86 -0.97 6.52
N SER A 29 9.94 -0.81 5.20
CA SER A 29 10.07 -1.95 4.28
C SER A 29 11.49 -2.48 4.15
N THR A 30 12.49 -1.91 4.84
CA THR A 30 13.84 -2.50 4.90
C THR A 30 13.93 -3.59 5.95
N ALA A 31 13.13 -3.48 7.02
CA ALA A 31 13.02 -4.47 8.07
C ALA A 31 11.80 -5.41 7.91
N ASN A 32 10.85 -5.07 7.03
CA ASN A 32 9.62 -5.83 6.82
C ASN A 32 9.36 -6.02 5.33
N GLU A 33 9.35 -7.27 4.87
CA GLU A 33 9.01 -7.64 3.48
C GLU A 33 7.58 -8.20 3.46
N LEU A 34 6.77 -7.78 2.49
CA LEU A 34 5.40 -8.26 2.29
C LEU A 34 5.33 -9.01 0.96
N GLU A 35 4.83 -10.23 0.97
CA GLU A 35 4.71 -11.10 -0.21
C GLU A 35 3.91 -10.40 -1.33
N HIS A 36 2.76 -9.82 -0.97
CA HIS A 36 1.85 -9.10 -1.86
C HIS A 36 2.28 -7.66 -2.19
N THR A 37 3.40 -7.16 -1.64
CA THR A 37 3.80 -5.75 -1.84
C THR A 37 5.31 -5.63 -1.92
N LYS A 38 5.82 -5.73 -3.16
CA LYS A 38 7.21 -5.40 -3.49
C LYS A 38 7.43 -3.89 -3.42
N VAL A 39 8.51 -3.48 -2.74
CA VAL A 39 8.92 -2.07 -2.56
C VAL A 39 10.34 -1.92 -3.10
N ASP A 40 10.45 -1.52 -4.36
CA ASP A 40 11.75 -1.37 -5.05
C ASP A 40 12.42 -0.01 -4.79
N SER A 41 11.67 1.01 -4.36
CA SER A 41 12.21 2.35 -4.14
C SER A 41 11.71 2.97 -2.83
N PHE A 42 12.53 3.83 -2.24
CA PHE A 42 12.20 4.53 -1.00
C PHE A 42 12.29 6.05 -1.20
N PRO A 43 11.33 6.84 -0.69
CA PRO A 43 10.07 6.44 -0.07
C PRO A 43 8.97 6.12 -1.11
N THR A 44 8.31 4.97 -0.97
CA THR A 44 7.13 4.54 -1.76
C THR A 44 5.85 4.80 -0.99
N ILE A 45 4.83 5.35 -1.67
CA ILE A 45 3.49 5.58 -1.12
C ILE A 45 2.49 4.77 -1.95
N LYS A 46 1.70 3.93 -1.28
CA LYS A 46 0.66 3.09 -1.89
C LYS A 46 -0.67 3.32 -1.16
N LEU A 47 -1.76 3.45 -1.93
CA LEU A 47 -3.13 3.50 -1.42
C LEU A 47 -3.80 2.16 -1.65
N TYR A 48 -4.38 1.60 -0.59
CA TYR A 48 -5.18 0.38 -0.65
C TYR A 48 -6.65 0.77 -0.61
N LYS A 49 -7.38 0.48 -1.69
CA LYS A 49 -8.80 0.81 -1.77
C LYS A 49 -9.65 -0.12 -0.93
N LYS A 50 -10.60 0.47 -0.20
CA LYS A 50 -11.58 -0.27 0.60
C LYS A 50 -12.50 -1.09 -0.32
N GLY A 51 -12.59 -2.39 -0.07
CA GLY A 51 -13.54 -3.28 -0.74
C GLY A 51 -13.00 -3.99 -1.98
N THR A 52 -12.13 -3.36 -2.77
CA THR A 52 -11.51 -3.99 -3.96
C THR A 52 -10.09 -4.46 -3.73
N ASN A 53 -9.44 -4.08 -2.60
CA ASN A 53 -8.02 -4.32 -2.32
C ASN A 53 -7.07 -3.85 -3.43
N GLU A 54 -7.55 -2.98 -4.32
CA GLU A 54 -6.72 -2.42 -5.37
C GLU A 54 -5.64 -1.54 -4.77
N VAL A 55 -4.40 -1.78 -5.21
CA VAL A 55 -3.23 -1.04 -4.78
C VAL A 55 -2.89 0.01 -5.83
N VAL A 56 -2.89 1.27 -5.41
CA VAL A 56 -2.54 2.39 -6.28
C VAL A 56 -1.25 3.02 -5.80
N ALA A 57 -0.20 2.95 -6.62
CA ALA A 57 1.06 3.61 -6.35
C ALA A 57 0.97 5.12 -6.62
N TYR A 58 1.58 5.92 -5.75
CA TYR A 58 1.62 7.37 -5.85
C TYR A 58 3.01 7.85 -6.25
N ASN A 59 3.09 8.59 -7.36
CA ASN A 59 4.32 9.23 -7.87
C ASN A 59 4.20 10.76 -7.93
N GLY A 60 3.19 11.33 -7.28
CA GLY A 60 2.99 12.78 -7.20
C GLY A 60 3.87 13.50 -6.17
N GLU A 61 3.49 14.74 -5.88
CA GLU A 61 4.21 15.60 -4.94
C GLU A 61 4.06 15.11 -3.48
N ARG A 62 5.18 14.91 -2.79
CA ARG A 62 5.22 14.47 -1.38
C ARG A 62 4.93 15.62 -0.40
N THR A 63 3.89 16.40 -0.70
CA THR A 63 3.42 17.52 0.10
C THR A 63 2.06 17.18 0.72
N LEU A 64 1.69 17.85 1.81
CA LEU A 64 0.39 17.65 2.44
C LEU A 64 -0.76 17.88 1.46
N GLU A 65 -0.64 18.89 0.58
CA GLU A 65 -1.64 19.19 -0.45
C GLU A 65 -1.72 18.10 -1.51
N GLY A 66 -0.58 17.60 -2.01
CA GLY A 66 -0.53 16.54 -3.01
C GLY A 66 -1.13 15.23 -2.49
N LEU A 67 -0.80 14.87 -1.25
CA LEU A 67 -1.33 13.69 -0.58
C LEU A 67 -2.82 13.82 -0.22
N SER A 68 -3.26 15.00 0.21
CA SER A 68 -4.70 15.24 0.45
C SER A 68 -5.50 15.06 -0.84
N LYS A 69 -5.04 15.68 -1.95
CA LYS A 69 -5.69 15.53 -3.26
C LYS A 69 -5.71 14.08 -3.74
N PHE A 70 -4.65 13.31 -3.49
CA PHE A 70 -4.61 11.88 -3.82
C PHE A 70 -5.67 11.08 -3.06
N LEU A 71 -5.83 11.34 -1.76
CA LEU A 71 -6.88 10.70 -0.95
C LEU A 71 -8.29 11.16 -1.37
N ASP A 72 -8.47 12.46 -1.60
CA ASP A 72 -9.76 13.04 -2.00
C ASP A 72 -10.19 12.61 -3.42
N SER A 73 -9.24 12.16 -4.26
CA SER A 73 -9.48 11.65 -5.62
C SER A 73 -9.49 10.13 -5.71
N ASP A 74 -9.54 9.44 -4.57
CA ASP A 74 -9.60 7.97 -4.53
C ASP A 74 -8.42 7.32 -5.28
N GLY A 75 -7.26 7.97 -5.25
CA GLY A 75 -6.05 7.47 -5.89
C GLY A 75 -5.87 7.85 -7.37
N GLU A 76 -6.72 8.69 -7.96
CA GLU A 76 -6.51 9.15 -9.34
C GLU A 76 -5.39 10.19 -9.46
N TYR A 77 -5.32 11.14 -8.52
CA TYR A 77 -4.40 12.26 -8.60
C TYR A 77 -2.95 11.87 -8.27
N GLY A 78 -2.03 11.97 -9.23
CA GLY A 78 -0.64 11.59 -9.00
C GLY A 78 -0.41 10.07 -8.94
N LYS A 79 -1.38 9.30 -9.44
CA LYS A 79 -1.23 7.87 -9.72
C LYS A 79 0.02 7.66 -10.58
N ALA A 80 0.90 6.76 -10.12
CA ALA A 80 1.98 6.25 -10.95
C ALA A 80 1.40 5.52 -12.15
N ALA A 81 2.07 5.58 -13.30
CA ALA A 81 1.78 4.64 -14.38
C ALA A 81 1.78 3.22 -13.80
N PRO A 82 0.85 2.33 -14.23
CA PRO A 82 0.75 0.99 -13.68
C PRO A 82 2.11 0.31 -13.84
N GLU A 83 2.80 0.15 -12.72
CA GLU A 83 3.91 -0.77 -12.62
C GLU A 83 3.24 -2.14 -12.46
N GLU A 84 3.54 -3.06 -13.37
CA GLU A 84 2.97 -4.41 -13.43
C GLU A 84 3.09 -5.10 -12.06
N VAL A 85 2.05 -4.99 -11.23
CA VAL A 85 1.88 -5.89 -10.10
C VAL A 85 1.56 -7.24 -10.73
N ALA A 86 2.60 -8.07 -10.80
CA ALA A 86 2.48 -9.49 -11.06
C ALA A 86 1.36 -10.03 -10.18
N GLU A 87 0.28 -10.45 -10.85
CA GLU A 87 -0.73 -11.34 -10.33
C GLU A 87 0.00 -12.58 -9.80
N GLU A 88 0.20 -12.67 -8.48
CA GLU A 88 0.55 -13.94 -7.86
C GLU A 88 -0.77 -14.70 -7.74
N GLU A 89 -0.98 -15.58 -8.72
CA GLU A 89 -2.08 -16.52 -8.82
C GLU A 89 -2.19 -17.33 -7.52
N GLU A 90 -3.39 -17.33 -6.95
CA GLU A 90 -3.79 -18.26 -5.90
C GLU A 90 -3.80 -19.67 -6.49
N GLU A 91 -2.93 -20.57 -6.01
CA GLU A 91 -3.22 -22.01 -6.03
C GLU A 91 -3.06 -22.58 -4.61
N GLU A 92 -4.19 -22.59 -3.91
CA GLU A 92 -4.49 -23.53 -2.84
C GLU A 92 -4.72 -24.91 -3.47
N GLU A 93 -3.88 -25.91 -3.18
CA GLU A 93 -4.34 -27.31 -3.11
C GLU A 93 -3.67 -28.05 -1.94
N ASP A 94 -4.39 -27.99 -0.82
CA ASP A 94 -4.80 -29.09 0.06
C ASP A 94 -3.77 -30.13 0.55
N LYS A 95 -3.63 -30.16 1.89
CA LYS A 95 -3.04 -31.26 2.64
C LYS A 95 -4.10 -32.35 2.86
N GLU A 96 -3.91 -33.55 2.33
CA GLU A 96 -4.47 -34.76 2.96
C GLU A 96 -3.45 -35.89 3.14
N ASP A 97 -3.08 -36.09 4.40
CA ASP A 97 -2.30 -37.19 4.96
C ASP A 97 -3.11 -38.51 5.00
N LYS A 98 -2.49 -39.61 4.53
CA LYS A 98 -2.58 -41.02 5.03
C LYS A 98 -3.91 -41.82 4.96
N LYS A 99 -3.89 -42.89 4.13
CA LYS A 99 -4.32 -44.28 4.48
C LYS A 99 -3.73 -45.26 3.45
N ARG A 100 -2.67 -46.04 3.73
CA ARG A 100 -2.61 -47.35 4.44
C ARG A 100 -3.05 -48.56 3.57
N ASP A 101 -2.07 -49.41 3.29
CA ASP A 101 -2.05 -50.87 3.09
C ASP A 101 -2.91 -51.60 2.03
N GLU A 102 -2.25 -52.62 1.43
CA GLU A 102 -2.74 -53.84 0.76
C GLU A 102 -3.33 -53.78 -0.67
N LEU A 103 -2.51 -54.17 -1.68
CA LEU A 103 -2.57 -55.50 -2.32
C LEU A 103 -1.30 -55.80 -3.16
#